data_AF-A0A1Q3UQK5-F1
#
_entry.id   AF-A0A1Q3UQK5-F1
#
_cell.length_a   1.000
_cell.length_b   1.000
_cell.length_c   1.000
_cell.angle_alpha   90.00
_cell.angle_beta   90.00
_cell.angle_gamma   90.00
#
_symmetry.space_group_name_H-M   'P 1'
#
loop_
_entity.id
_entity.type
_entity.pdbx_description
1 polymer ?
#
loop_
_entity_poly.entity_id
_entity_poly.type
_entity_poly.pdbx_seq_one_letter_code
_entity_poly.pdbx_strand_id
1 'polypeptide(L)'
;MSIFSKIKDAIFGKKAEAATPATVTPVAPAEVPAGPAAAAAPTAPISEVDVEAILAAEAAKVTQPLNWRTSIVDLMKLLDIDSSLANRKELAQELGYTGELNGSAEMNIWLHKAVMRELAANGGKVPADLTD
;
A
#
# COMPACT_ATOMS: atom_id res chain seq x y z
N MET A 1 -15.49 -2.59 -14.13
CA MET A 1 -14.50 -3.09 -13.15
C MET A 1 -14.36 -2.02 -12.08
N SER A 2 -14.65 -2.36 -10.82
CA SER A 2 -14.64 -1.41 -9.71
C SER A 2 -13.27 -0.75 -9.54
N ILE A 3 -13.28 0.54 -9.17
CA ILE A 3 -12.05 1.31 -8.91
C ILE A 3 -11.21 0.66 -7.81
N PHE A 4 -11.83 0.21 -6.72
CA PHE A 4 -11.14 -0.52 -5.65
C PHE A 4 -10.45 -1.78 -6.19
N SER A 5 -11.12 -2.55 -7.06
CA SER A 5 -10.52 -3.74 -7.66
C SER A 5 -9.33 -3.42 -8.57
N LYS A 6 -9.26 -2.23 -9.18
CA LYS A 6 -8.06 -1.81 -9.91
C LYS A 6 -6.93 -1.43 -8.96
N ILE A 7 -7.25 -0.73 -7.87
CA ILE A 7 -6.26 -0.36 -6.83
C ILE A 7 -5.64 -1.62 -6.22
N LYS A 8 -6.47 -2.57 -5.79
CA LYS A 8 -5.97 -3.85 -5.22
C LYS A 8 -5.15 -4.61 -6.25
N ASP A 9 -5.57 -4.68 -7.51
CA ASP A 9 -4.84 -5.43 -8.53
C ASP A 9 -3.50 -4.77 -8.86
N ALA A 10 -3.44 -3.45 -8.92
CA ALA A 10 -2.19 -2.72 -9.09
C ALA A 10 -1.20 -2.96 -7.94
N ILE A 11 -1.68 -3.07 -6.70
CA ILE A 11 -0.84 -3.32 -5.53
C ILE A 11 -0.44 -4.80 -5.45
N PHE A 12 -1.41 -5.71 -5.46
CA PHE A 12 -1.19 -7.15 -5.28
C PHE A 12 -0.61 -7.81 -6.54
N GLY A 13 -0.88 -7.29 -7.73
CA GLY A 13 -0.25 -7.71 -8.99
C GLY A 13 1.24 -7.36 -9.05
N LYS A 14 1.67 -6.32 -8.33
CA LYS A 14 3.08 -5.94 -8.17
C LYS A 14 3.82 -6.74 -7.09
N LYS A 15 3.15 -7.71 -6.42
CA LYS A 15 3.77 -8.64 -5.47
C LYS A 15 5.00 -9.35 -6.04
N ALA A 16 5.02 -9.64 -7.35
CA ALA A 16 6.15 -10.29 -8.01
C ALA A 16 7.41 -9.40 -8.10
N GLU A 17 7.27 -8.08 -8.07
CA GLU A 17 8.38 -7.13 -8.19
C GLU A 17 8.89 -6.68 -6.81
N ALA A 18 7.98 -6.48 -5.86
CA ALA A 18 8.31 -6.11 -4.47
C ALA A 18 8.84 -7.28 -3.62
N ALA A 19 8.52 -8.52 -4.00
CA ALA A 19 9.13 -9.74 -3.42
C ALA A 19 10.48 -10.07 -4.05
N THR A 20 11.25 -9.07 -4.47
CA THR A 20 12.70 -9.23 -4.60
C THR A 20 13.29 -8.85 -3.24
N PRO A 21 13.44 -9.78 -2.28
CA PRO A 21 14.36 -9.53 -1.18
C PRO A 21 15.68 -9.19 -1.83
N ALA A 22 16.30 -8.11 -1.36
CA ALA A 22 17.70 -7.84 -1.60
C ALA A 22 18.45 -9.17 -1.54
N THR A 23 19.09 -9.53 -2.64
CA THR A 23 20.01 -10.66 -2.74
C THR A 23 20.96 -10.58 -1.55
N VAL A 24 20.65 -11.34 -0.50
CA VAL A 24 21.62 -11.71 0.52
C VAL A 24 22.64 -12.56 -0.22
N THR A 25 23.76 -11.93 -0.54
CA THR A 25 24.98 -12.58 -0.99
C THR A 25 25.29 -13.75 -0.04
N PRO A 26 25.49 -14.97 -0.54
CA PRO A 26 25.91 -16.07 0.32
C PRO A 26 27.38 -15.84 0.66
N VAL A 27 27.64 -15.22 1.81
CA VAL A 27 29.00 -15.24 2.38
C VAL A 27 29.19 -16.55 3.12
N ALA A 28 30.19 -17.30 2.64
CA ALA A 28 30.62 -18.61 3.13
C ALA A 28 31.00 -18.59 4.63
N PRO A 29 31.00 -19.75 5.31
CA PRO A 29 31.05 -19.84 6.76
C PRO A 29 32.46 -19.61 7.31
N ALA A 30 32.59 -18.78 8.34
CA ALA A 30 33.77 -18.70 9.19
C ALA A 30 33.35 -18.86 10.65
N GLU A 31 33.83 -19.94 11.26
CA GLU A 31 33.65 -20.36 12.64
C GLU A 31 34.34 -19.41 13.64
N VAL A 32 33.64 -18.92 14.68
CA VAL A 32 34.12 -18.82 16.09
C VAL A 32 32.97 -18.35 17.05
N PRO A 33 33.00 -18.71 18.36
CA PRO A 33 31.80 -18.81 19.20
C PRO A 33 31.55 -17.67 20.20
N ALA A 34 30.30 -17.64 20.70
CA ALA A 34 29.79 -17.15 21.99
C ALA A 34 29.62 -15.63 22.25
N GLY A 35 28.35 -15.20 22.28
CA GLY A 35 27.86 -14.01 22.98
C GLY A 35 26.32 -13.95 22.93
N PRO A 36 25.59 -13.81 24.06
CA PRO A 36 24.13 -13.76 24.04
C PRO A 36 23.66 -12.35 23.71
N ALA A 37 23.64 -12.01 22.43
CA ALA A 37 22.93 -10.83 21.95
C ALA A 37 21.54 -11.27 21.50
N ALA A 38 20.53 -10.87 22.28
CA ALA A 38 19.14 -10.93 21.91
C ALA A 38 18.91 -10.07 20.66
N ALA A 39 19.06 -10.67 19.48
CA ALA A 39 18.50 -10.16 18.24
C ALA A 39 17.21 -10.94 18.00
N ALA A 40 16.10 -10.45 18.55
CA ALA A 40 14.79 -10.80 18.05
C ALA A 40 14.69 -10.28 16.60
N ALA A 41 15.18 -11.08 15.65
CA ALA A 41 14.71 -10.99 14.28
C ALA A 41 13.28 -11.52 14.30
N PRO A 42 12.25 -10.72 14.00
CA PRO A 42 10.95 -11.28 13.77
C PRO A 42 11.05 -12.13 12.49
N THR A 43 10.85 -13.43 12.68
CA THR A 43 10.33 -14.34 11.68
C THR A 43 9.13 -13.69 10.97
N ALA A 44 9.12 -13.68 9.64
CA ALA A 44 8.03 -14.32 8.91
C ALA A 44 8.31 -14.40 7.40
N PRO A 45 7.99 -15.54 6.76
CA PRO A 45 7.84 -15.60 5.31
C PRO A 45 6.75 -14.59 4.90
N ILE A 46 7.07 -13.69 3.98
CA ILE A 46 6.17 -12.62 3.54
C ILE A 46 5.08 -13.25 2.65
N SER A 47 4.06 -13.85 3.27
CA SER A 47 2.85 -14.26 2.55
C SER A 47 1.89 -13.08 2.34
N GLU A 48 2.00 -12.04 3.19
CA GLU A 48 1.18 -10.83 3.16
C GLU A 48 1.80 -9.76 2.25
N VAL A 49 0.97 -9.02 1.51
CA VAL A 49 1.44 -8.00 0.57
C VAL A 49 1.72 -6.70 1.31
N ASP A 50 2.98 -6.28 1.42
CA ASP A 50 3.33 -5.03 2.09
C ASP A 50 2.93 -3.82 1.23
N VAL A 51 1.75 -3.26 1.53
CA VAL A 51 1.12 -2.21 0.75
C VAL A 51 1.93 -0.92 0.83
N GLU A 52 2.45 -0.58 2.01
CA GLU A 52 3.28 0.60 2.18
C GLU A 52 4.55 0.51 1.33
N ALA A 53 5.25 -0.62 1.39
CA ALA A 53 6.49 -0.80 0.63
C ALA A 53 6.26 -0.69 -0.89
N ILE A 54 5.16 -1.25 -1.41
CA ILE A 54 4.80 -1.19 -2.83
C ILE A 54 4.48 0.24 -3.26
N LEU A 55 3.66 0.95 -2.48
CA LEU A 55 3.30 2.33 -2.75
C LEU A 55 4.51 3.26 -2.62
N ALA A 56 5.39 3.04 -1.64
CA ALA A 56 6.62 3.80 -1.51
C ALA A 56 7.59 3.55 -2.69
N ALA A 57 7.71 2.32 -3.15
CA ALA A 57 8.53 1.97 -4.32
C ALA A 57 7.98 2.60 -5.61
N GLU A 58 6.66 2.59 -5.81
CA GLU A 58 6.01 3.32 -6.90
C GLU A 58 6.27 4.82 -6.80
N ALA A 59 6.14 5.39 -5.60
CA ALA A 59 6.29 6.82 -5.40
C ALA A 59 7.72 7.27 -5.67
N ALA A 60 8.70 6.39 -5.41
CA ALA A 60 10.10 6.61 -5.79
C ALA A 60 10.35 6.52 -7.31
N LYS A 61 9.54 5.74 -8.05
CA LYS A 61 9.59 5.67 -9.51
C LYS A 61 8.94 6.91 -10.16
N VAL A 62 7.97 7.53 -9.50
CA VAL A 62 7.31 8.75 -9.96
C VAL A 62 8.13 9.97 -9.58
N THR A 63 8.47 10.81 -10.57
CA THR A 63 9.23 12.06 -10.36
C THR A 63 8.41 13.18 -9.72
N GLN A 64 7.10 13.00 -9.61
CA GLN A 64 6.19 13.98 -9.01
C GLN A 64 6.03 13.74 -7.51
N PRO A 65 6.01 14.80 -6.68
CA PRO A 65 5.71 14.68 -5.26
C PRO A 65 4.22 14.37 -5.05
N LEU A 66 3.88 13.09 -5.01
CA LEU A 66 2.51 12.59 -4.80
C LEU A 66 2.28 12.29 -3.32
N ASN A 67 1.24 12.90 -2.73
CA ASN A 67 0.87 12.68 -1.33
C ASN A 67 -0.09 11.49 -1.17
N TRP A 68 0.30 10.32 -1.67
CA TRP A 68 -0.55 9.12 -1.67
C TRP A 68 -0.96 8.64 -0.27
N ARG A 69 -0.25 9.08 0.79
CA ARG A 69 -0.54 8.77 2.20
C ARG A 69 -1.74 9.51 2.79
N THR A 70 -2.13 10.62 2.18
CA THR A 70 -3.19 11.50 2.70
C THR A 70 -4.23 11.84 1.64
N SER A 71 -3.85 11.75 0.37
CA SER A 71 -4.70 12.03 -0.78
C SER A 71 -4.98 10.77 -1.58
N ILE A 72 -6.25 10.34 -1.56
CA ILE A 72 -6.74 9.28 -2.46
C ILE A 72 -6.51 9.62 -3.95
N VAL A 73 -6.53 10.90 -4.30
CA VAL A 73 -6.28 11.37 -5.67
C VAL A 73 -4.86 11.02 -6.10
N ASP A 74 -3.87 11.34 -5.26
CA ASP A 74 -2.47 11.08 -5.56
C ASP A 74 -2.16 9.58 -5.50
N LEU A 75 -2.83 8.83 -4.62
CA LEU A 75 -2.77 7.37 -4.61
C LEU A 75 -3.26 6.78 -5.93
N MET A 76 -4.38 7.27 -6.47
CA MET A 76 -4.89 6.81 -7.76
C MET A 76 -3.92 7.15 -8.90
N LYS A 77 -3.39 8.38 -8.94
CA LYS A 77 -2.36 8.76 -9.94
C LYS A 77 -1.13 7.89 -9.87
N LEU A 78 -0.68 7.58 -8.65
CA LEU A 78 0.50 6.76 -8.41
C LEU A 78 0.37 5.40 -9.07
N LEU A 79 -0.83 4.81 -9.00
CA LEU A 79 -1.17 3.50 -9.57
C LEU A 79 -1.62 3.58 -11.04
N ASP A 80 -1.44 4.73 -11.70
CA ASP A 80 -1.90 5.00 -13.07
C ASP A 80 -3.43 4.86 -13.25
N ILE A 81 -4.19 5.20 -12.21
CA ILE A 81 -5.67 5.17 -12.21
C ILE A 81 -6.21 6.59 -12.33
N ASP A 82 -7.17 6.78 -13.23
CA ASP A 82 -7.84 8.07 -13.41
C ASP A 82 -8.49 8.56 -12.12
N SER A 83 -8.03 9.70 -11.62
CA SER A 83 -8.41 10.26 -10.31
C SER A 83 -9.58 11.25 -10.41
N SER A 84 -10.36 11.14 -11.49
CA SER A 84 -11.51 12.01 -11.75
C SER A 84 -12.55 11.90 -10.65
N LEU A 85 -13.35 12.96 -10.49
CA LEU A 85 -14.44 12.96 -9.51
C LEU A 85 -15.40 11.79 -9.75
N ALA A 86 -15.70 11.43 -11.00
CA ALA A 86 -16.55 10.28 -11.32
C ALA A 86 -16.04 8.99 -10.65
N ASN A 87 -14.75 8.67 -10.80
CA ASN A 87 -14.15 7.46 -10.24
C ASN A 87 -14.08 7.51 -8.71
N ARG A 88 -13.85 8.68 -8.12
CA ARG A 88 -13.93 8.84 -6.65
C ARG A 88 -15.34 8.63 -6.13
N LYS A 89 -16.37 9.10 -6.84
CA LYS A 89 -17.77 8.86 -6.46
C LYS A 89 -18.12 7.38 -6.56
N GLU A 90 -17.69 6.72 -7.63
CA GLU A 90 -17.89 5.27 -7.80
C GLU A 90 -17.18 4.51 -6.67
N LEU A 91 -15.91 4.79 -6.40
CA LEU A 91 -15.16 4.20 -5.29
C LEU A 91 -15.85 4.43 -3.93
N ALA A 92 -16.37 5.63 -3.70
CA ALA A 92 -17.09 5.95 -2.48
C ALA A 92 -18.38 5.14 -2.34
N GLN A 93 -19.14 4.99 -3.43
CA GLN A 93 -20.36 4.16 -3.45
C GLN A 93 -20.04 2.69 -3.20
N GLU A 94 -18.98 2.17 -3.81
CA GLU A 94 -18.53 0.78 -3.63
C GLU A 94 -18.13 0.52 -2.17
N LEU A 95 -17.45 1.48 -1.52
CA LEU A 95 -17.02 1.39 -0.12
C LEU A 95 -18.14 1.74 0.88
N GLY A 96 -19.33 2.12 0.41
CA GLY A 96 -20.46 2.46 1.28
C GLY A 96 -20.39 3.84 1.94
N TYR A 97 -19.73 4.82 1.31
CA TYR A 97 -19.74 6.21 1.77
C TYR A 97 -21.13 6.81 1.67
N THR A 98 -21.63 7.35 2.78
CA THR A 98 -22.96 7.97 2.87
C THR A 98 -22.92 9.50 2.90
N GLY A 99 -21.73 10.10 2.82
CA GLY A 99 -21.56 11.55 2.85
C GLY A 99 -21.66 12.21 1.48
N GLU A 100 -21.25 13.47 1.40
CA GLU A 100 -21.35 14.26 0.17
C GLU A 100 -20.33 13.83 -0.88
N LEU A 101 -20.84 13.39 -2.03
CA LEU A 101 -20.07 12.94 -3.19
C LEU A 101 -19.63 14.12 -4.08
N ASN A 102 -19.20 15.24 -3.49
CA ASN A 102 -18.75 16.43 -4.21
C ASN A 102 -17.22 16.54 -4.31
N GLY A 103 -16.49 15.59 -3.72
CA GLY A 103 -15.02 15.63 -3.66
C GLY A 103 -14.48 16.53 -2.55
N SER A 104 -15.25 16.74 -1.48
CA SER A 104 -14.80 17.42 -0.28
C SER A 104 -13.53 16.80 0.30
N ALA A 105 -12.77 17.59 1.05
CA ALA A 105 -11.60 17.09 1.79
C ALA A 105 -11.97 15.92 2.71
N GLU A 106 -13.11 16.01 3.39
CA GLU A 106 -13.66 14.96 4.26
C GLU A 106 -13.92 13.65 3.49
N MET A 107 -14.52 13.74 2.30
CA MET A 107 -14.73 12.58 1.42
C MET A 107 -13.39 11.97 1.02
N ASN A 108 -12.41 12.78 0.61
CA ASN A 108 -11.09 12.28 0.20
C ASN A 108 -10.35 11.58 1.36
N ILE A 109 -10.38 12.17 2.56
CA ILE A 109 -9.76 11.59 3.76
C ILE A 109 -10.43 10.27 4.12
N TRP A 110 -11.76 10.24 4.13
CA TRP A 110 -12.52 9.02 4.42
C TRP A 110 -12.24 7.93 3.38
N LEU A 111 -12.27 8.27 2.08
CA LEU A 111 -12.02 7.32 1.00
C LEU A 111 -10.63 6.69 1.14
N HIS A 112 -9.62 7.51 1.41
CA HIS A 112 -8.26 7.04 1.62
C HIS A 112 -8.22 5.99 2.73
N LYS A 113 -8.77 6.29 3.91
CA LYS A 113 -8.80 5.36 5.05
C LYS A 113 -9.60 4.09 4.76
N ALA A 114 -10.75 4.22 4.09
CA ALA A 114 -11.59 3.09 3.73
C ALA A 114 -10.87 2.14 2.76
N VAL A 115 -10.20 2.68 1.74
CA VAL A 115 -9.36 1.90 0.80
C VAL A 115 -8.25 1.17 1.57
N MET A 116 -7.53 1.87 2.45
CA MET A 116 -6.43 1.30 3.23
C MET A 116 -6.91 0.15 4.14
N ARG A 117 -8.06 0.33 4.81
CA ARG A 117 -8.69 -0.72 5.61
C ARG A 117 -9.11 -1.93 4.77
N GLU A 118 -9.66 -1.70 3.58
CA GLU A 118 -10.11 -2.79 2.72
C GLU A 118 -8.94 -3.54 2.07
N LEU A 119 -7.84 -2.85 1.72
CA LEU A 119 -6.58 -3.48 1.32
C LEU A 119 -6.03 -4.36 2.46
N ALA A 120 -6.08 -3.87 3.70
CA ALA A 120 -5.66 -4.65 4.86
C ALA A 120 -6.51 -5.91 5.05
N ALA A 121 -7.84 -5.78 4.91
CA ALA A 121 -8.77 -6.91 5.01
C ALA A 121 -8.57 -7.96 3.91
N ASN A 122 -8.02 -7.59 2.74
CA ASN A 122 -7.75 -8.49 1.62
C ASN A 122 -6.35 -9.12 1.66
N GLY A 123 -5.64 -9.06 2.79
CA GLY A 123 -4.30 -9.67 2.96
C GLY A 123 -3.14 -8.72 2.64
N GLY A 124 -3.41 -7.41 2.62
CA GLY A 124 -2.39 -6.37 2.58
C GLY A 124 -1.90 -6.04 3.99
N LYS A 125 -0.61 -5.80 4.14
CA LYS A 125 -0.06 -5.21 5.36
C LYS A 125 -0.05 -3.69 5.19
N VAL A 126 -0.88 -3.02 5.97
CA VAL A 126 -1.03 -1.56 5.96
C VAL A 126 -0.69 -1.03 7.35
N PRO A 127 0.26 -0.08 7.48
CA PRO A 127 0.58 0.54 8.76
C PRO A 127 -0.60 1.36 9.29
N ALA A 128 -0.69 1.45 10.63
CA ALA A 128 -1.77 2.16 11.31
C ALA A 128 -1.90 3.63 10.86
N ASP A 129 -0.78 4.28 10.54
CA ASP A 129 -0.70 5.67 10.07
C ASP A 129 -1.53 5.94 8.80
N LEU A 130 -1.75 4.92 7.96
CA LEU A 130 -2.56 5.04 6.74
C LEU A 130 -4.04 4.70 6.94
N THR A 131 -4.38 4.06 8.07
CA THR A 131 -5.75 3.67 8.41
C THR A 131 -6.43 4.59 9.43
N ASP A 132 -5.65 5.37 10.17
CA ASP A 132 -6.11 6.26 11.27
C ASP A 132 -6.59 7.63 10.80
#